data_AF-A0A2V9JHV4-F1
#
_entry.id   AF-A0A2V9JHV4-F1
#
_cell.length_a   1.000
_cell.length_b   1.000
_cell.length_c   1.000
_cell.angle_alpha   90.00
_cell.angle_beta   90.00
_cell.angle_gamma   90.00
#
_symmetry.space_group_name_H-M   'P 1'
#
loop_
_entity.id
_entity.type
_entity.pdbx_description
1 polymer ?
#
loop_
_entity_poly.entity_id
_entity_poly.type
_entity_poly.pdbx_seq_one_letter_code
_entity_poly.pdbx_strand_id
1 'polypeptide(L)'
;MRICSFLPSATEIVYALGLGESLSGITYECDYPPEARNKPVVVHTRLPHSGNAAEIDRHVSEFMARGESLYRLDVEALKGIQPDLIITQNLCRVCAASPGDLNQALAF
;
A
#
# COMPACT_ATOMS: atom_id res chain seq x y z
N MET A 1 15.28 -7.65 -12.41
CA MET A 1 14.07 -8.07 -11.68
C MET A 1 13.20 -6.83 -11.52
N ARG A 2 11.89 -6.96 -11.69
CA ARG A 2 10.91 -5.87 -11.62
C ARG A 2 10.09 -6.03 -10.36
N ILE A 3 10.38 -5.20 -9.37
CA ILE A 3 9.74 -5.23 -8.05
C ILE A 3 8.63 -4.18 -8.04
N CYS A 4 7.43 -4.56 -7.61
CA CYS A 4 6.41 -3.61 -7.23
C CYS A 4 6.19 -3.64 -5.72
N SER A 5 6.13 -2.47 -5.09
CA SER A 5 5.85 -2.30 -3.67
C SER A 5 4.49 -1.66 -3.48
N PHE A 6 3.63 -2.31 -2.68
CA PHE A 6 2.26 -1.86 -2.43
C PHE A 6 2.12 -1.09 -1.11
N LEU A 7 3.23 -0.70 -0.48
CA LEU A 7 3.26 0.05 0.77
C LEU A 7 4.55 0.88 0.90
N PRO A 8 4.54 2.03 1.59
CA PRO A 8 5.72 2.91 1.67
C PRO A 8 6.93 2.24 2.33
N SER A 9 6.71 1.54 3.45
CA SER A 9 7.80 0.88 4.17
C SER A 9 8.52 -0.19 3.34
N ALA A 10 7.81 -0.96 2.51
CA ALA A 10 8.45 -1.92 1.62
C ALA A 10 9.26 -1.22 0.51
N THR A 11 8.81 -0.06 0.04
CA THR A 11 9.58 0.76 -0.89
C THR A 11 10.90 1.20 -0.24
N GLU A 12 10.84 1.73 0.98
CA GLU A 12 12.02 2.15 1.73
C GLU A 12 12.98 0.97 1.98
N ILE A 13 12.47 -0.21 2.34
CA ILE A 13 13.27 -1.44 2.51
C ILE A 13 13.99 -1.81 1.21
N VAL A 14 13.30 -1.78 0.07
CA VAL A 14 13.91 -2.08 -1.23
C VAL A 14 15.05 -1.11 -1.54
N TYR A 15 14.87 0.19 -1.25
CA TYR A 15 15.94 1.18 -1.39
C TYR A 15 17.10 0.94 -0.43
N ALA A 16 16.83 0.66 0.85
CA ALA A 16 17.84 0.38 1.87
C ALA A 16 18.69 -0.86 1.53
N LEU A 17 18.12 -1.84 0.83
CA LEU A 17 18.82 -3.01 0.31
C LEU A 17 19.64 -2.74 -0.96
N GLY A 18 19.68 -1.49 -1.45
CA GLY A 18 20.39 -1.12 -2.68
C GLY A 18 19.67 -1.54 -3.96
N LEU A 19 18.38 -1.89 -3.88
CA LEU A 19 17.59 -2.43 -5.00
C LEU A 19 16.66 -1.38 -5.66
N GLY A 20 16.91 -0.08 -5.44
CA GLY A 20 16.09 1.01 -5.99
C GLY A 20 15.93 0.99 -7.51
N GLU A 21 16.94 0.53 -8.25
CA GLU A 21 16.87 0.34 -9.71
C GLU A 21 15.93 -0.80 -10.13
N SER A 22 15.79 -1.83 -9.27
CA SER A 22 14.84 -2.93 -9.51
C SER A 22 13.41 -2.57 -9.11
N LEU A 23 13.18 -1.47 -8.40
CA LEU A 23 11.85 -1.01 -8.06
C LEU A 23 11.17 -0.35 -9.28
N SER A 24 10.09 -0.98 -9.74
CA SER A 24 9.36 -0.63 -10.96
C SER A 24 7.96 -0.07 -10.70
N GLY A 25 7.44 -0.19 -9.47
CA GLY A 25 6.16 0.42 -9.10
C GLY A 25 6.00 0.61 -7.59
N ILE A 26 5.31 1.67 -7.19
CA ILE A 26 5.14 2.11 -5.79
C ILE A 26 3.67 2.42 -5.46
N THR A 27 3.37 2.72 -4.20
CA THR A 27 2.09 3.31 -3.79
C THR A 27 2.12 4.84 -3.80
N TYR A 28 0.96 5.48 -3.85
CA TYR A 28 0.80 6.95 -3.93
C TYR A 28 1.43 7.72 -2.77
N GLU A 29 1.67 7.06 -1.63
CA GLU A 29 2.25 7.65 -0.42
C GLU A 29 3.78 7.54 -0.37
N CYS A 30 4.40 6.84 -1.31
CA CYS A 30 5.85 6.67 -1.31
C CYS A 30 6.56 7.99 -1.60
N ASP A 31 7.33 8.44 -0.63
CA ASP A 31 7.93 9.77 -0.67
C ASP A 31 9.39 9.78 -0.16
N TYR A 32 9.87 8.62 0.32
CA TYR A 32 11.23 8.38 0.76
C TYR A 32 11.82 7.08 0.15
N PRO A 33 13.11 7.09 -0.24
CA PRO A 33 13.94 8.29 -0.43
C PRO A 33 13.33 9.17 -1.55
N PRO A 34 13.74 10.44 -1.71
CA PRO A 34 13.09 11.36 -2.67
C PRO A 34 12.97 10.80 -4.10
N GLU A 35 13.91 9.95 -4.51
CA GLU A 35 13.94 9.24 -5.77
C GLU A 35 12.76 8.28 -5.97
N ALA A 36 12.15 7.79 -4.89
CA ALA A 36 10.95 6.95 -4.95
C ALA A 36 9.79 7.68 -5.64
N ARG A 37 9.68 9.01 -5.49
CA ARG A 37 8.63 9.82 -6.15
C ARG A 37 8.70 9.79 -7.67
N ASN A 38 9.83 9.36 -8.24
CA ASN A 38 10.00 9.23 -9.69
C ASN A 38 9.52 7.88 -10.23
N LYS A 39 9.11 6.95 -9.36
CA LYS A 39 8.64 5.62 -9.76
C LYS A 39 7.15 5.66 -10.10
N PRO A 40 6.67 4.82 -11.04
CA PRO A 40 5.25 4.71 -11.34
C PRO A 40 4.42 4.33 -10.13
N VAL A 41 3.34 5.06 -9.88
CA VAL A 41 2.37 4.69 -8.85
C VAL A 41 1.45 3.61 -9.40
N VAL A 42 1.41 2.46 -8.73
CA VAL A 42 0.58 1.29 -9.09
C VAL A 42 -0.51 0.99 -8.06
N VAL A 43 -0.48 1.65 -6.90
CA VAL A 43 -1.51 1.60 -5.87
C VAL A 43 -1.96 3.02 -5.54
N HIS A 44 -3.26 3.26 -5.62
CA HIS A 44 -3.90 4.53 -5.26
C HIS A 44 -4.89 4.35 -4.13
N THR A 45 -5.25 5.45 -3.47
CA THR A 45 -6.38 5.49 -2.54
C THR A 45 -7.69 5.86 -3.24
N ARG A 46 -8.79 5.30 -2.75
CA ARG A 46 -10.17 5.71 -3.10
C ARG A 46 -10.69 6.81 -2.16
N LEU A 47 -9.94 7.15 -1.12
CA LEU A 47 -10.30 8.21 -0.18
C LEU A 47 -9.99 9.59 -0.79
N PRO A 48 -10.79 10.61 -0.44
CA PRO A 48 -10.49 11.98 -0.86
C PRO A 48 -9.17 12.45 -0.23
N HIS A 49 -8.39 13.22 -0.99
CA HIS A 49 -7.11 13.78 -0.52
C HIS A 49 -7.29 15.05 0.35
N SER A 50 -8.52 15.55 0.43
CA SER A 50 -8.92 16.72 1.20
C SER A 50 -10.15 16.38 2.03
N GLY A 51 -10.19 16.86 3.27
CA GLY A 51 -11.30 16.66 4.18
C GLY A 51 -10.82 16.79 5.61
N ASN A 52 -11.75 17.04 6.53
CA ASN A 52 -11.45 16.92 7.94
C ASN A 52 -11.45 15.44 8.37
N ALA A 53 -10.96 15.16 9.58
CA ALA A 53 -10.86 13.79 10.08
C ALA A 53 -12.21 13.05 10.11
N ALA A 54 -13.32 13.74 10.44
CA ALA A 54 -14.64 13.13 10.50
C ALA A 54 -15.16 12.74 9.11
N GLU A 55 -14.83 13.51 8.08
CA GLU A 55 -15.18 13.18 6.69
C GLU A 55 -14.40 11.96 6.21
N ILE A 56 -13.09 11.90 6.50
CA ILE A 56 -12.25 10.74 6.16
C ILE A 56 -12.79 9.49 6.86
N ASP A 57 -13.08 9.59 8.16
CA ASP A 57 -13.64 8.48 8.95
C ASP A 57 -14.96 7.96 8.39
N ARG A 58 -15.87 8.87 8.01
CA ARG A 58 -17.13 8.50 7.36
C ARG A 58 -16.89 7.74 6.06
N HIS A 59 -15.98 8.21 5.20
CA HIS A 59 -15.67 7.52 3.95
C HIS A 59 -15.04 6.15 4.18
N VAL A 60 -14.09 6.05 5.10
CA VAL A 60 -13.48 4.78 5.49
C VAL A 60 -14.56 3.80 5.97
N SER A 61 -15.44 4.24 6.86
CA SER A 61 -16.55 3.45 7.39
C SER A 61 -17.51 2.97 6.29
N GLU A 62 -17.83 3.83 5.32
CA GLU A 62 -18.68 3.49 4.18
C GLU A 62 -18.06 2.41 3.28
N PHE A 63 -16.76 2.51 2.96
CA PHE A 63 -16.06 1.47 2.19
C PHE A 63 -16.01 0.15 2.95
N MET A 64 -15.72 0.20 4.25
CA MET A 64 -15.70 -0.97 5.11
C MET A 64 -17.06 -1.65 5.21
N ALA A 65 -18.16 -0.89 5.37
CA ALA A 65 -19.51 -1.43 5.43
C ALA A 65 -19.93 -2.15 4.13
N ARG A 66 -19.35 -1.77 2.98
CA ARG A 66 -19.57 -2.42 1.68
C ARG A 66 -18.58 -3.56 1.39
N GLY A 67 -17.63 -3.84 2.27
CA GLY A 67 -16.57 -4.83 2.03
C GLY A 67 -15.65 -4.45 0.88
N GLU A 68 -15.53 -3.16 0.57
CA GLU A 68 -14.71 -2.64 -0.51
C GLU A 68 -13.31 -2.24 -0.01
N SER A 69 -12.30 -2.43 -0.85
CA SER A 69 -10.95 -1.94 -0.55
C SER A 69 -10.90 -0.41 -0.60
N LEU A 70 -10.18 0.19 0.35
CA LEU A 70 -9.79 1.60 0.34
C LEU A 70 -8.79 1.92 -0.78
N TYR A 71 -8.17 0.88 -1.36
CA TYR A 71 -7.15 1.01 -2.37
C TYR A 71 -7.68 0.60 -3.75
N ARG A 72 -7.09 1.18 -4.80
CA ARG A 72 -7.30 0.82 -6.19
C ARG A 72 -5.95 0.51 -6.82
N LEU A 73 -5.84 -0.66 -7.44
CA LEU A 73 -4.66 -1.03 -8.22
C LEU A 73 -4.76 -0.46 -9.63
N ASP A 74 -3.64 0.03 -10.15
CA ASP A 74 -3.51 0.35 -11.58
C ASP A 74 -3.14 -0.92 -12.35
N VAL A 75 -4.17 -1.60 -12.85
CA VAL A 75 -4.03 -2.88 -13.56
C VAL A 75 -3.25 -2.74 -14.86
N GLU A 76 -3.40 -1.62 -15.57
CA GLU A 76 -2.71 -1.42 -16.84
C GLU A 76 -1.23 -1.11 -16.62
N ALA A 77 -0.89 -0.31 -15.61
CA ALA A 77 0.49 -0.12 -15.20
C ALA A 77 1.15 -1.45 -14.78
N LEU A 78 0.46 -2.27 -13.98
CA LEU A 78 0.96 -3.58 -13.55
C LEU A 78 1.17 -4.54 -14.73
N LYS A 79 0.25 -4.57 -15.70
CA LYS A 79 0.41 -5.35 -16.94
C LYS A 79 1.57 -4.86 -17.79
N GLY A 80 1.79 -3.54 -17.85
CA GLY A 80 2.91 -2.95 -18.58
C GLY A 80 4.26 -3.25 -17.91
N ILE A 81 4.32 -3.20 -16.58
CA ILE A 81 5.51 -3.53 -15.81
C ILE A 81 5.80 -5.04 -15.89
N GLN A 82 4.77 -5.88 -15.78
CA GLN A 82 4.88 -7.33 -15.60
C GLN A 82 5.84 -7.68 -14.44
N PRO A 83 5.49 -7.34 -13.18
CA PRO A 83 6.39 -7.52 -12.05
C PRO A 83 6.79 -8.99 -11.86
N ASP A 84 8.08 -9.20 -11.56
CA ASP A 84 8.62 -10.51 -11.21
C ASP A 84 8.40 -10.80 -9.70
N LEU A 85 8.28 -9.74 -8.89
CA LEU A 85 8.00 -9.80 -7.46
C LEU A 85 7.06 -8.65 -7.06
N ILE A 86 6.02 -8.97 -6.30
CA ILE A 86 5.17 -7.98 -5.63
C ILE A 86 5.37 -8.10 -4.13
N ILE A 87 5.78 -6.99 -3.50
CA ILE A 87 5.86 -6.86 -2.05
C ILE A 87 4.61 -6.16 -1.58
N THR A 88 3.82 -6.87 -0.79
CA THR A 88 2.60 -6.36 -0.17
C THR A 88 2.57 -6.77 1.29
N GLN A 89 1.71 -6.12 2.06
CA GLN A 89 1.43 -6.52 3.43
C GLN A 89 0.12 -7.29 3.50
N ASN A 90 0.11 -8.33 4.33
CA ASN A 90 -1.12 -8.98 4.77
C ASN A 90 -1.68 -8.32 6.04
N LEU A 91 -1.52 -7.00 6.16
CA LEU A 91 -1.81 -6.23 7.36
C LEU A 91 -2.46 -4.88 7.02
N CYS A 92 -3.79 -4.87 7.06
CA CYS A 92 -4.63 -3.69 7.26
C CYS A 92 -6.09 -4.17 7.45
N ARG A 93 -6.68 -3.96 8.63
CA ARG A 93 -8.14 -4.06 8.85
C ARG A 93 -8.74 -2.67 9.08
N VAL A 94 -8.17 -1.73 8.34
CA VAL A 94 -8.05 -0.29 8.60
C VAL A 94 -6.93 0.01 9.59
N CYS A 95 -5.80 0.42 9.03
CA CYS A 95 -4.56 0.96 9.61
C CYS A 95 -3.73 0.12 10.59
N ALA A 96 -4.06 -1.18 10.75
CA ALA A 96 -3.28 -2.16 11.51
C ALA A 96 -3.27 -1.89 13.03
N ALA A 97 -3.08 -2.82 13.96
CA ALA A 97 -2.87 -4.25 14.01
C ALA A 97 -4.16 -5.08 13.72
N SER A 98 -4.10 -6.36 13.40
CA SER A 98 -2.94 -7.15 13.01
C SER A 98 -3.49 -8.40 12.30
N PRO A 99 -2.81 -9.56 12.34
CA PRO A 99 -3.24 -10.62 13.22
C PRO A 99 -4.74 -10.62 13.48
N GLY A 100 -5.20 -9.68 14.33
CA GLY A 100 -6.57 -9.45 14.77
C GLY A 100 -6.89 -10.07 16.14
N ASP A 101 -6.73 -11.36 16.43
CA ASP A 101 -6.31 -12.53 15.66
C ASP A 101 -4.83 -12.84 15.48
N LEU A 102 -3.87 -11.97 15.87
CA LEU A 102 -2.70 -12.59 16.52
C LEU A 102 -3.16 -13.32 17.80
N ASN A 103 -4.37 -12.92 18.16
CA ASN A 103 -5.45 -13.51 18.86
C ASN A 103 -5.43 -13.17 20.32
N GLN A 104 -6.64 -13.15 20.86
CA GLN A 104 -6.91 -13.66 22.19
C GLN A 104 -5.93 -14.80 22.63
N ALA A 105 -5.47 -15.60 21.67
CA ALA A 105 -4.47 -16.68 21.58
C ALA A 105 -3.10 -16.54 22.25
N LEU A 106 -2.88 -15.56 23.12
CA LEU A 106 -1.90 -15.80 24.17
C LEU A 106 -2.55 -16.25 25.49
N ALA A 107 -3.87 -16.40 25.60
CA ALA A 107 -4.46 -17.20 26.65
C ALA A 107 -4.00 -18.68 26.54
N PHE A 108 -3.56 -19.25 27.67
CA PHE A 108 -3.68 -20.69 27.94
C PHE A 108 -5.15 -21.06 28.16
#